data_AF-A0A8T4JJ81-F1
#
_entry.id   AF-A0A8T4JJ81-F1
#
_cell.length_a   1.000
_cell.length_b   1.000
_cell.length_c   1.000
_cell.angle_alpha   90.00
_cell.angle_beta   90.00
_cell.angle_gamma   90.00
#
_symmetry.space_group_name_H-M   'P 1'
#
loop_
_entity.id
_entity.type
_entity.pdbx_description
1 polymer ?
#
loop_
_entity_poly.entity_id
_entity_poly.type
_entity_poly.pdbx_seq_one_letter_code
_entity_poly.pdbx_strand_id
1 'polypeptide(L)'
;MNFHDCHSEEAIPCVLKVMQSYGDNHWWESDDPITIARHQWCEKRILLVDLTELDEYMSILLGRPFYFPEFVSNDNLETEVNLALERHDKGLAITPEYLQEQEQDAVSGMMSYLGSLGKDCVVIDSEDGTIIEEEDLEEILNQERDEEEN
;
A
#
# COMPACT_ATOMS: atom_id res chain seq x y z
N MET A 1 -0.36 0.70 -15.41
CA MET A 1 -0.13 2.15 -15.31
C MET A 1 1.37 2.36 -15.44
N ASN A 2 1.87 3.24 -16.33
CA ASN A 2 3.31 3.52 -16.41
C ASN A 2 3.61 4.66 -15.44
N PHE A 3 4.26 4.36 -14.32
CA PHE A 3 4.84 5.38 -13.46
C PHE A 3 6.02 5.99 -14.20
N HIS A 4 5.96 7.28 -14.48
CA HIS A 4 7.11 8.00 -15.01
C HIS A 4 8.08 8.25 -13.87
N ASP A 5 9.32 7.82 -14.04
CA ASP A 5 10.42 8.14 -13.14
C ASP A 5 10.49 9.66 -12.97
N CYS A 6 10.17 10.13 -11.77
CA CYS A 6 10.12 11.55 -11.39
C CYS A 6 11.50 12.22 -11.52
N HIS A 7 12.56 11.43 -11.71
CA HIS A 7 13.93 11.89 -11.91
C HIS A 7 14.37 11.94 -13.38
N SER A 8 13.53 11.54 -14.33
CA SER A 8 13.84 11.73 -15.75
C SER A 8 13.69 13.21 -16.14
N GLU A 9 14.63 13.74 -16.95
CA GLU A 9 14.57 15.14 -17.43
C GLU A 9 13.25 15.47 -18.16
N GLU A 10 12.58 14.44 -18.70
CA GLU A 10 11.29 14.55 -19.39
C GLU A 10 10.09 14.66 -18.41
N ALA A 11 10.22 14.15 -17.18
CA ALA A 11 9.16 14.18 -16.16
C ALA A 11 9.15 15.47 -15.32
N ILE A 12 10.29 16.15 -15.20
CA ILE A 12 10.46 17.39 -14.42
C ILE A 12 9.37 18.45 -14.73
N PRO A 13 9.06 18.76 -16.00
CA PRO A 13 8.02 19.75 -16.30
C PRO A 13 6.61 19.34 -15.81
N CYS A 14 6.33 18.04 -15.78
CA CYS A 14 5.06 17.50 -15.33
C CYS A 14 4.93 17.60 -13.79
N VAL A 15 5.99 17.21 -13.08
CA VAL A 15 6.13 17.34 -11.62
C VAL A 15 5.94 18.79 -11.19
N LEU A 16 6.69 19.72 -11.79
CA LEU A 16 6.61 21.15 -11.45
C LEU A 16 5.22 21.73 -11.70
N LYS A 17 4.52 21.28 -12.75
CA LYS A 17 3.15 21.72 -13.04
C LYS A 17 2.16 21.24 -11.99
N VAL A 18 2.30 20.01 -11.49
CA VAL A 18 1.46 19.52 -10.39
C VAL A 18 1.75 20.30 -9.11
N MET A 19 3.02 20.46 -8.74
CA MET A 19 3.41 21.25 -7.57
C MET A 19 2.82 22.68 -7.63
N GLN A 20 2.92 23.36 -8.78
CA GLN A 20 2.34 24.68 -8.99
C GLN A 20 0.81 24.72 -8.83
N SER A 21 0.10 23.63 -9.15
CA SER A 21 -1.36 23.58 -9.04
C SER A 21 -1.86 23.60 -7.59
N TYR A 22 -1.01 23.22 -6.64
CA TYR A 22 -1.29 23.28 -5.20
C TYR A 22 -1.03 24.68 -4.60
N GLY A 23 -0.44 25.61 -5.35
CA GLY A 23 -0.17 26.97 -4.89
C GLY A 23 0.74 26.98 -3.66
N ASP A 24 0.28 27.58 -2.56
CA ASP A 24 1.04 27.66 -1.30
C ASP A 24 0.96 26.36 -0.46
N ASN A 25 0.18 25.36 -0.89
CA ASN A 25 0.07 24.08 -0.19
C ASN A 25 1.18 23.12 -0.64
N HIS A 26 2.31 23.13 0.09
CA HIS A 26 3.42 22.22 -0.15
C HIS A 26 3.30 20.95 0.71
N TRP A 27 2.23 20.18 0.53
CA TRP A 27 1.99 18.96 1.31
C TRP A 27 3.12 17.92 1.17
N TRP A 28 3.89 17.96 0.08
CA TRP A 28 5.07 17.11 -0.13
C TRP A 28 6.25 17.47 0.80
N GLU A 29 6.18 18.59 1.51
CA GLU A 29 7.14 19.02 2.55
C GLU A 29 6.59 18.77 3.97
N SER A 30 5.44 18.09 4.10
CA SER A 30 4.80 17.82 5.39
C SER A 30 5.59 16.79 6.21
N ASP A 31 5.69 16.99 7.52
CA ASP A 31 6.23 15.98 8.44
C ASP A 31 5.17 14.94 8.87
N ASP A 32 3.91 15.11 8.46
CA ASP A 32 2.82 14.17 8.74
C ASP A 32 2.67 13.12 7.61
N PRO A 33 2.99 11.84 7.88
CA PRO A 33 2.84 10.74 6.91
C PRO A 33 1.44 10.62 6.33
N ILE A 34 0.40 10.87 7.13
CA ILE A 34 -0.99 10.71 6.71
C ILE A 34 -1.39 11.81 5.73
N THR A 35 -0.90 13.04 5.95
CA THR A 35 -1.04 14.14 5.00
C THR A 35 -0.37 13.81 3.67
N ILE A 36 0.86 13.29 3.70
CA ILE A 36 1.56 12.89 2.47
C ILE A 36 0.80 11.76 1.75
N ALA A 37 0.47 10.67 2.45
CA ALA A 37 -0.23 9.51 1.87
C ALA A 37 -1.56 9.92 1.24
N ARG A 38 -2.36 10.76 1.93
CA ARG A 38 -3.63 11.30 1.41
C ARG A 38 -3.43 12.02 0.08
N HIS A 39 -2.49 12.95 0.02
CA HIS A 39 -2.29 13.76 -1.16
C HIS A 39 -1.61 12.99 -2.30
N GLN A 40 -0.63 12.14 -1.99
CA GLN A 40 0.01 11.26 -2.97
C GLN A 40 -0.98 10.24 -3.58
N TRP A 41 -1.95 9.77 -2.78
CA TRP A 41 -3.06 8.94 -3.26
C TRP A 41 -3.97 9.68 -4.27
N CYS A 42 -4.16 10.99 -4.11
CA CYS A 42 -4.88 11.79 -5.11
C CYS A 42 -4.05 12.00 -6.39
N GLU A 43 -2.72 11.99 -6.28
CA GLU A 43 -1.77 12.20 -7.39
C GLU A 43 -1.14 10.89 -7.90
N LYS A 44 -1.92 9.81 -8.08
CA LYS A 44 -1.43 8.45 -8.47
C LYS A 44 -0.53 8.38 -9.71
N ARG A 45 -0.47 9.43 -10.53
CA ARG A 45 0.30 9.47 -11.79
C ARG A 45 1.71 10.01 -11.62
N ILE A 46 1.97 10.76 -10.55
CA ILE A 46 3.24 11.47 -10.32
C ILE A 46 3.60 11.29 -8.87
N LEU A 47 4.75 10.67 -8.62
CA LEU A 47 5.33 10.60 -7.29
C LEU A 47 6.01 11.93 -6.98
N LEU A 48 5.60 12.56 -5.89
CA LEU A 48 6.20 13.80 -5.36
C LEU A 48 7.05 13.56 -4.11
N VAL A 49 7.09 12.30 -3.64
CA VAL A 49 7.92 11.81 -2.53
C VAL A 49 8.68 10.56 -2.96
N ASP A 50 9.70 10.16 -2.20
CA ASP A 50 10.44 8.92 -2.48
C ASP A 50 9.51 7.71 -2.41
N LEU A 51 9.78 6.69 -3.24
CA LEU A 51 8.96 5.47 -3.28
C LEU A 51 8.97 4.73 -1.94
N THR A 52 10.14 4.68 -1.30
CA THR A 52 10.34 4.01 0.00
C THR A 52 9.56 4.72 1.09
N GLU A 53 9.58 6.06 1.06
CA GLU A 53 8.82 6.89 1.99
C GLU A 53 7.31 6.72 1.76
N LEU A 54 6.87 6.66 0.50
CA LEU A 54 5.46 6.42 0.19
C LEU A 54 4.97 5.07 0.73
N ASP A 55 5.75 4.01 0.59
CA ASP A 55 5.38 2.69 1.09
C ASP A 55 5.20 2.71 2.62
N GLU A 56 6.11 3.40 3.33
CA GLU A 56 5.99 3.60 4.78
C GLU A 56 4.76 4.44 5.15
N TYR A 57 4.52 5.55 4.45
CA TYR A 57 3.39 6.44 4.75
C TYR A 57 2.04 5.80 4.46
N MET A 58 1.94 5.02 3.39
CA MET A 58 0.75 4.23 3.08
C MET A 58 0.54 3.14 4.13
N SER A 59 1.61 2.47 4.58
CA SER A 59 1.51 1.47 5.65
C SER A 59 0.98 2.08 6.95
N ILE A 60 1.44 3.29 7.30
CA ILE A 60 0.95 4.05 8.46
C ILE A 60 -0.53 4.40 8.30
N LEU A 61 -0.94 4.87 7.12
CA LEU A 61 -2.33 5.23 6.85
C LEU A 61 -3.26 4.01 6.96
N LEU A 62 -2.88 2.90 6.33
CA LEU A 62 -3.69 1.69 6.26
C LEU A 62 -3.67 0.89 7.57
N GLY A 63 -2.61 1.01 8.35
CA GLY A 63 -2.41 0.24 9.58
C GLY A 63 -1.91 -1.20 9.34
N ARG A 64 -1.49 -1.51 8.11
CA ARG A 64 -0.91 -2.79 7.68
C ARG A 64 0.23 -2.56 6.70
N PRO A 65 1.10 -3.55 6.43
CA PRO A 65 2.09 -3.43 5.36
C PRO A 65 1.42 -3.08 4.03
N PHE A 66 1.91 -2.03 3.39
CA PHE A 66 1.53 -1.64 2.04
C PHE A 66 2.63 -2.05 1.06
N TYR A 67 2.24 -2.65 -0.06
CA TYR A 67 3.15 -3.00 -1.13
C TYR A 67 2.85 -2.16 -2.36
N PHE A 68 3.83 -1.41 -2.88
CA PHE A 68 3.63 -0.57 -4.07
C PHE A 68 2.88 -1.22 -5.25
N PRO A 69 3.08 -2.52 -5.57
CA PRO A 69 2.28 -3.19 -6.62
C PRO A 69 0.76 -3.15 -6.39
N GLU A 70 0.27 -2.97 -5.16
CA GLU A 70 -1.15 -2.84 -4.85
C GLU A 70 -1.81 -1.67 -5.59
N PHE A 71 -1.06 -0.61 -5.95
CA PHE A 71 -1.57 0.47 -6.80
C PHE A 71 -2.13 0.01 -8.14
N VAL A 72 -1.69 -1.16 -8.62
CA VAL A 72 -2.11 -1.74 -9.91
C VAL A 72 -2.80 -3.09 -9.77
N SER A 73 -2.62 -3.81 -8.67
CA SER A 73 -3.18 -5.15 -8.46
C SER A 73 -4.39 -5.22 -7.54
N ASN A 74 -4.62 -4.22 -6.69
CA ASN A 74 -5.65 -4.29 -5.65
C ASN A 74 -6.86 -3.39 -5.98
N ASP A 75 -7.95 -4.01 -6.44
CA ASP A 75 -9.21 -3.33 -6.77
C ASP A 75 -9.92 -2.76 -5.52
N ASN A 76 -9.62 -3.29 -4.33
CA ASN A 76 -10.24 -2.87 -3.06
C ASN A 76 -9.47 -1.74 -2.36
N LEU A 77 -8.22 -1.47 -2.75
CA LEU A 77 -7.35 -0.49 -2.12
C LEU A 77 -7.99 0.91 -2.04
N GLU A 78 -8.78 1.31 -3.03
CA GLU A 78 -9.48 2.60 -2.97
C GLU A 78 -10.52 2.67 -1.86
N THR A 79 -11.26 1.58 -1.64
CA THR A 79 -12.22 1.50 -0.54
C THR A 79 -11.50 1.56 0.80
N GLU A 80 -10.39 0.83 0.91
CA GLU A 80 -9.57 0.75 2.12
C GLU A 80 -8.96 2.11 2.49
N VAL A 81 -8.31 2.79 1.53
CA VAL A 81 -7.73 4.12 1.73
C VAL A 81 -8.81 5.13 2.15
N ASN A 82 -9.96 5.12 1.49
CA ASN A 82 -11.06 6.03 1.84
C ASN A 82 -11.58 5.78 3.26
N LEU A 83 -11.71 4.51 3.67
CA LEU A 83 -12.12 4.15 5.02
C LEU A 83 -11.08 4.57 6.06
N ALA A 84 -9.79 4.34 5.79
CA ALA A 84 -8.69 4.73 6.67
C ALA A 84 -8.68 6.25 6.89
N LEU A 85 -8.82 7.03 5.83
CA LEU A 85 -8.90 8.50 5.90
C LEU A 85 -10.15 8.97 6.67
N GLU A 86 -11.31 8.36 6.42
CA GLU A 86 -12.54 8.68 7.15
C GLU A 86 -12.40 8.42 8.66
N ARG A 87 -11.81 7.28 9.03
CA ARG A 87 -11.59 6.91 10.43
C ARG A 87 -10.56 7.81 11.09
N HIS A 88 -9.46 8.13 10.41
CA HIS A 88 -8.47 9.09 10.87
C HIS A 88 -9.11 10.45 11.17
N ASP A 89 -9.92 10.99 10.24
CA ASP A 89 -10.60 12.29 10.40
C ASP A 89 -11.60 12.28 11.57
N LYS A 90 -12.13 11.11 11.94
CA LYS A 90 -13.02 10.91 13.09
C LYS A 90 -12.28 10.51 14.38
N GLY A 91 -10.97 10.32 14.35
CA GLY A 91 -10.18 9.81 15.48
C GLY A 91 -10.58 8.40 15.91
N LEU A 92 -11.00 7.56 14.95
CA LEU A 92 -11.41 6.18 15.18
C LEU A 92 -10.30 5.21 14.81
N ALA A 93 -10.09 4.18 15.63
CA ALA A 93 -9.20 3.07 15.29
C ALA A 93 -9.83 2.13 14.24
N ILE A 94 -8.98 1.53 13.42
CA ILE A 94 -9.30 0.34 12.63
C ILE A 94 -9.18 -0.89 13.54
N THR A 95 -10.07 -1.87 13.36
CA THR A 95 -10.06 -3.08 14.19
C THR A 95 -8.98 -4.05 13.70
N PRO A 96 -8.29 -4.79 14.59
CA PRO A 96 -7.27 -5.77 14.18
C PRO A 96 -7.77 -6.79 13.17
N GLU A 97 -9.00 -7.27 13.35
CA GLU A 97 -9.60 -8.30 12.49
C GLU A 97 -9.80 -7.79 11.05
N TYR A 98 -10.10 -6.49 10.90
CA TYR A 98 -10.22 -5.88 9.58
C TYR A 98 -8.84 -5.71 8.93
N LEU A 99 -7.82 -5.32 9.70
CA LEU A 99 -6.45 -5.18 9.19
C LEU A 99 -5.92 -6.52 8.67
N GLN A 100 -6.15 -7.60 9.41
CA GLN A 100 -5.74 -8.94 9.00
C GLN A 100 -6.44 -9.39 7.71
N GLU A 101 -7.75 -9.16 7.59
CA GLU A 101 -8.50 -9.45 6.36
C GLU A 101 -7.96 -8.65 5.16
N GLN A 102 -7.69 -7.35 5.34
CA GLN A 102 -7.14 -6.52 4.25
C GLN A 102 -5.70 -6.90 3.87
N GLU A 103 -4.89 -7.34 4.82
CA GLU A 103 -3.55 -7.85 4.53
C GLU A 103 -3.60 -9.14 3.72
N GLN A 104 -4.48 -10.08 4.08
CA GLN A 104 -4.70 -11.31 3.31
C GLN A 104 -5.18 -11.01 1.89
N ASP A 105 -6.14 -10.09 1.74
CA ASP A 105 -6.63 -9.65 0.43
C ASP A 105 -5.51 -9.01 -0.40
N ALA A 106 -4.66 -8.19 0.21
CA ALA A 106 -3.54 -7.54 -0.45
C ALA A 106 -2.50 -8.57 -0.96
N VAL A 107 -2.12 -9.53 -0.13
CA VAL A 107 -1.20 -10.61 -0.50
C VAL A 107 -1.79 -11.48 -1.61
N SER A 108 -3.06 -11.89 -1.47
CA SER A 108 -3.76 -12.70 -2.46
C SER A 108 -3.89 -11.99 -3.83
N GLY A 109 -4.22 -10.70 -3.80
CA GLY A 109 -4.27 -9.85 -5.00
C GLY A 109 -2.91 -9.72 -5.67
N MET A 110 -1.83 -9.57 -4.89
CA MET A 110 -0.47 -9.51 -5.42
C MET A 110 -0.03 -10.84 -6.04
N MET A 111 -0.30 -11.97 -5.38
CA MET A 111 -0.01 -13.31 -5.92
C MET A 111 -0.76 -13.56 -7.23
N SER A 112 -2.04 -13.23 -7.27
CA SER A 112 -2.88 -13.33 -8.47
C SER A 112 -2.34 -12.47 -9.62
N TYR A 113 -1.93 -11.24 -9.32
CA TYR A 113 -1.33 -10.34 -10.31
C TYR A 113 -0.02 -10.89 -10.86
N LEU A 114 0.90 -11.35 -10.01
CA LEU A 114 2.17 -11.94 -10.43
C LEU A 114 1.95 -13.22 -11.26
N GLY A 115 1.01 -14.07 -10.87
CA GLY A 115 0.58 -15.23 -11.66
C GLY A 115 0.06 -14.85 -13.05
N SER A 116 -0.72 -13.76 -13.16
CA SER A 116 -1.20 -13.25 -14.45
C SER A 116 -0.07 -12.79 -15.39
N LEU A 117 1.08 -12.40 -14.83
CA LEU A 117 2.29 -12.03 -15.56
C LEU A 117 3.18 -13.24 -15.90
N GLY A 118 2.77 -14.46 -15.52
CA GLY A 118 3.54 -15.68 -15.68
C GLY A 118 4.78 -15.72 -14.79
N LYS A 119 4.69 -15.11 -13.60
CA LYS A 119 5.75 -15.12 -12.60
C LYS A 119 5.44 -16.17 -11.53
N ASP A 120 6.37 -17.09 -11.35
CA ASP A 120 6.33 -18.02 -10.23
C ASP A 120 6.67 -17.26 -8.94
N CYS A 121 5.82 -17.42 -7.93
CA CYS A 121 5.99 -16.78 -6.63
C CYS A 121 6.32 -17.85 -5.60
N VAL A 122 7.16 -17.49 -4.64
CA VAL A 122 7.52 -18.35 -3.51
C VAL A 122 7.30 -17.52 -2.26
N VAL A 123 6.44 -18.01 -1.37
CA VAL A 123 6.27 -17.40 -0.05
C VAL A 123 7.28 -18.05 0.88
N ILE A 124 7.94 -17.22 1.68
CA ILE A 124 9.02 -17.66 2.56
C ILE A 124 8.68 -17.19 3.96
N ASP A 125 8.73 -18.10 4.92
CA ASP A 125 8.62 -17.78 6.34
C ASP A 125 9.79 -16.88 6.76
N SER A 126 9.46 -15.75 7.38
CA SER A 126 10.44 -14.76 7.79
C SER A 126 11.34 -15.21 8.96
N GLU A 127 10.91 -16.18 9.76
CA GLU A 127 11.63 -16.66 10.94
C GLU A 127 12.72 -17.68 10.59
N ASP A 128 12.42 -18.63 9.69
CA ASP A 128 13.31 -19.74 9.39
C ASP A 128 13.67 -19.91 7.90
N GLY A 129 13.09 -19.09 7.03
CA GLY A 129 13.35 -19.09 5.60
C GLY A 129 12.77 -20.29 4.87
N THR A 130 11.85 -21.04 5.48
CA THR A 130 11.17 -22.14 4.81
C THR A 130 10.23 -21.64 3.73
N ILE A 131 10.17 -22.39 2.62
CA ILE A 131 9.21 -22.12 1.56
C ILE A 131 7.85 -22.63 2.04
N ILE A 132 6.87 -21.74 2.07
CA ILE A 132 5.48 -22.09 2.36
C ILE A 132 4.83 -22.50 1.04
N GLU A 133 4.38 -23.76 0.96
CA GLU A 133 3.64 -24.24 -0.20
C GLU A 133 2.22 -23.64 -0.23
N GLU A 134 1.65 -23.49 -1.42
CA GLU A 134 0.38 -22.77 -1.65
C GLU A 134 -0.80 -23.39 -0.87
N GLU A 135 -0.78 -24.71 -0.64
CA GLU A 135 -1.76 -25.44 0.16
C GLU A 135 -1.63 -25.18 1.68
N ASP A 136 -0.43 -24.84 2.15
CA ASP A 136 -0.14 -24.58 3.56
C ASP A 136 -0.41 -23.10 3.95
N LEU A 137 -0.40 -22.19 2.96
CA LEU A 137 -0.72 -20.78 3.14
C LEU A 137 -2.14 -20.55 3.66
N GLU A 138 -3.13 -21.24 3.08
CA GLU A 138 -4.52 -21.15 3.56
C GLU A 138 -4.66 -21.72 4.98
N GLU A 139 -3.83 -22.70 5.35
CA GLU A 139 -3.87 -23.31 6.69
C GLU A 139 -3.19 -22.43 7.75
N ILE A 140 -2.06 -21.79 7.43
CA ILE A 140 -1.36 -20.83 8.30
C ILE A 140 -2.22 -19.59 8.55
N LEU A 141 -2.78 -19.01 7.48
CA LEU A 141 -3.66 -17.83 7.57
C LEU A 141 -4.93 -18.10 8.40
N ASN A 142 -5.35 -19.36 8.52
CA ASN A 142 -6.47 -19.77 9.37
C ASN A 142 -6.04 -20.16 10.80
N GLN A 143 -4.81 -20.64 11.02
CA GLN A 143 -4.30 -21.00 12.36
C GLN A 143 -3.94 -19.79 13.22
N GLU A 144 -3.35 -18.74 12.64
CA GLU A 144 -3.06 -17.51 13.40
C GLU A 144 -4.35 -16.82 13.91
N ARG A 145 -5.48 -17.06 13.25
CA ARG A 145 -6.80 -16.55 13.66
C ARG A 145 -7.32 -17.22 14.94
N ASP A 146 -6.96 -18.48 15.18
CA ASP A 146 -7.45 -19.25 16.33
C ASP A 146 -6.54 -19.11 17.58
N GLU A 147 -5.29 -18.67 17.41
CA GLU A 147 -4.35 -18.45 18.51
C GLU A 147 -4.49 -17.07 19.19
N GLU A 148 -5.00 -16.04 18.49
CA GLU A 148 -5.29 -14.72 19.10
C GLU A 148 -6.64 -14.66 19.85
N GLU A 149 -7.52 -15.65 19.69
CA GLU A 149 -8.82 -15.73 20.38
C GLU A 149 -8.78 -16.43 21.78
N ASN A 150 -7.61 -16.86 22.26
CA ASN A 150 -7.41 -17.50 23.59
C ASN A 150 -6.53 -16.68 24.56
#